data_AF-A0A7W0ZHC9-F1
#
_entry.id   AF-A0A7W0ZHC9-F1
#
_cell.length_a   1.000
_cell.length_b   1.000
_cell.length_c   1.000
_cell.angle_alpha   90.00
_cell.angle_beta   90.00
_cell.angle_gamma   90.00
#
_symmetry.space_group_name_H-M   'P 1'
#
loop_
_entity.id
_entity.type
_entity.pdbx_description
1 polymer ?
#
loop_
_entity_poly.entity_id
_entity_poly.type
_entity_poly.pdbx_seq_one_letter_code
_entity_poly.pdbx_strand_id
1 'polypeptide(L)'
;MSDERSGYVPVDTGLVLQTLVERMFGIIEGRRADEPQPAVAAVLAATDLHVAGGHPQLEADLRHAGYLARVVEVELFEPARQPAEWIGELLTDSFASTASWDDAVAGACAELARSEPLGKPDPDDEAAMSWRVPGPGGHVRHYLARRTIEDYLRDAEAPVEDPAELKRPWLYGFFVRACEEALPAGAALGDSE
;
A
#
# COMPACT_ATOMS: atom_id res chain seq x y z
N MET A 1 -6.23 45.44 -10.28
CA MET A 1 -6.40 44.21 -9.47
C MET A 1 -6.06 43.05 -10.38
N SER A 2 -4.78 42.69 -10.40
CA SER A 2 -4.24 41.62 -11.24
C SER A 2 -3.91 40.44 -10.34
N ASP A 3 -4.57 39.31 -10.61
CA ASP A 3 -4.35 38.02 -9.97
C ASP A 3 -2.86 37.73 -9.77
N GLU A 4 -2.49 37.51 -8.52
CA GLU A 4 -1.29 36.77 -8.15
C GLU A 4 -1.41 35.37 -8.76
N ARG A 5 -0.76 35.18 -9.91
CA ARG A 5 -0.59 33.85 -10.52
C ARG A 5 0.06 32.96 -9.47
N SER A 6 -0.74 32.03 -8.95
CA SER A 6 -0.31 31.08 -7.95
C SER A 6 0.97 30.39 -8.47
N GLY A 7 2.03 30.38 -7.64
CA GLY A 7 3.37 29.92 -8.00
C GLY A 7 3.49 28.40 -8.22
N TYR A 8 2.43 27.76 -8.71
CA TYR A 8 2.38 26.34 -8.97
C TYR A 8 2.84 26.07 -10.40
N VAL A 9 3.86 25.22 -10.52
CA VAL A 9 4.27 24.66 -11.80
C VAL A 9 3.33 23.47 -12.08
N PRO A 10 2.55 23.48 -13.17
CA PRO A 10 1.75 22.32 -13.53
C PRO A 10 2.69 21.14 -13.80
N VAL A 11 2.48 20.04 -13.08
CA VAL A 11 3.26 18.82 -13.24
C VAL A 11 2.72 18.04 -14.44
N ASP A 12 3.59 17.73 -15.40
CA ASP A 12 3.29 16.80 -16.48
C ASP A 12 3.17 15.38 -15.89
N THR A 13 1.94 14.86 -15.85
CA THR A 13 1.65 13.53 -15.33
C THR A 13 2.32 12.43 -16.16
N GLY A 14 2.54 12.65 -17.46
CA GLY A 14 3.29 11.72 -18.32
C GLY A 14 4.74 11.58 -17.89
N LEU A 15 5.39 12.68 -17.48
CA LEU A 15 6.76 12.66 -16.99
C LEU A 15 6.89 11.98 -15.62
N VAL A 16 5.90 12.19 -14.73
CA VAL A 16 5.82 11.50 -13.42
C VAL A 16 5.69 9.99 -13.60
N LEU A 17 4.82 9.55 -14.51
CA LEU A 17 4.65 8.14 -14.85
C LEU A 17 5.96 7.53 -15.37
N GLN A 18 6.58 8.16 -16.36
CA GLN A 18 7.79 7.64 -17.00
C GLN A 18 9.01 7.64 -16.09
N THR A 19 9.11 8.57 -15.15
CA THR A 19 10.34 8.74 -14.36
C THR A 19 10.23 8.14 -12.97
N LEU A 20 9.15 8.40 -12.24
CA LEU A 20 9.01 7.97 -10.85
C LEU A 20 8.36 6.60 -10.74
N VAL A 21 7.23 6.38 -11.42
CA VAL A 21 6.50 5.11 -11.33
C VAL A 21 7.32 3.97 -11.91
N GLU A 22 7.89 4.13 -13.12
CA GLU A 22 8.72 3.09 -13.73
C GLU A 22 10.00 2.81 -12.93
N ARG A 23 10.61 3.84 -12.33
CA ARG A 23 11.78 3.65 -11.44
C ARG A 23 11.42 2.84 -10.21
N MET A 24 10.34 3.21 -9.52
CA MET A 24 9.88 2.49 -8.33
C MET A 24 9.49 1.05 -8.68
N PHE A 25 8.73 0.88 -9.76
CA PHE A 25 8.34 -0.42 -10.28
C PHE A 25 9.57 -1.30 -10.56
N GLY A 26 10.57 -0.78 -11.28
CA GLY A 26 11.80 -1.54 -11.55
C GLY A 26 12.57 -1.97 -10.30
N ILE A 27 12.54 -1.17 -9.22
CA ILE A 27 13.15 -1.55 -7.93
C ILE A 27 12.33 -2.65 -7.25
N ILE A 28 10.99 -2.53 -7.25
CA ILE A 28 10.09 -3.55 -6.68
C ILE A 28 10.28 -4.89 -7.41
N GLU A 29 10.32 -4.86 -8.75
CA GLU A 29 10.58 -6.05 -9.55
C GLU A 29 11.93 -6.70 -9.23
N GLY A 30 12.98 -5.90 -9.09
CA GLY A 30 14.30 -6.38 -8.71
C GLY A 30 14.35 -7.02 -7.30
N ARG A 31 13.33 -6.79 -6.47
CA ARG A 31 13.20 -7.30 -5.09
C ARG A 31 12.03 -8.26 -4.91
N ARG A 32 11.34 -8.65 -5.98
CA ARG A 32 10.15 -9.52 -5.89
C ARG A 32 10.47 -10.86 -5.21
N ALA A 33 11.71 -11.32 -5.30
CA ALA A 33 12.20 -12.55 -4.67
C ALA A 33 12.70 -12.37 -3.23
N ASP A 34 12.75 -11.13 -2.71
CA ASP A 34 13.16 -10.88 -1.33
C ASP A 34 12.05 -11.37 -0.40
N GLU A 35 12.35 -12.30 0.50
CA GLU A 35 11.35 -12.80 1.44
C GLU A 35 11.16 -11.83 2.61
N PRO A 36 9.91 -11.44 2.95
CA PRO A 36 9.65 -10.69 4.17
C PRO A 36 10.01 -11.53 5.39
N GLN A 37 10.27 -10.87 6.53
CA GLN A 37 10.48 -11.58 7.79
C GLN A 37 9.28 -12.50 8.11
N PRO A 38 9.47 -13.67 8.75
CA PRO A 38 8.40 -14.65 8.93
C PRO A 38 7.11 -14.10 9.57
N ALA A 39 7.24 -13.22 10.57
CA ALA A 39 6.07 -12.59 11.20
C ALA A 39 5.32 -11.66 10.23
N VAL A 40 6.03 -10.86 9.45
CA VAL A 40 5.45 -10.03 8.39
C VAL A 40 4.79 -10.91 7.32
N ALA A 41 5.44 -12.01 6.92
CA ALA A 41 4.89 -12.96 5.97
C ALA A 41 3.57 -13.57 6.46
N ALA A 42 3.48 -13.88 7.75
CA ALA A 42 2.25 -14.38 8.37
C ALA A 42 1.12 -13.34 8.31
N VAL A 43 1.40 -12.07 8.66
CA VAL A 43 0.41 -10.98 8.57
C VAL A 43 0.01 -10.70 7.11
N LEU A 44 0.95 -10.75 6.17
CA LEU A 44 0.66 -10.63 4.74
C LEU A 44 -0.25 -11.75 4.23
N ALA A 45 -0.21 -12.93 4.83
CA ALA A 45 -1.09 -14.06 4.52
C ALA A 45 -2.43 -14.00 5.26
N ALA A 46 -2.50 -13.31 6.41
CA ALA A 46 -3.65 -13.25 7.31
C ALA A 46 -4.73 -12.24 6.83
N THR A 47 -5.30 -12.46 5.65
CA THR A 47 -6.38 -11.61 5.12
C THR A 47 -7.51 -12.43 4.53
N ASP A 48 -8.73 -11.88 4.62
CA ASP A 48 -9.96 -12.38 3.99
C ASP A 48 -10.25 -11.65 2.66
N LEU A 49 -9.36 -10.75 2.22
CA LEU A 49 -9.48 -10.04 0.96
C LEU A 49 -9.24 -10.99 -0.21
N HIS A 50 -10.34 -11.40 -0.84
CA HIS A 50 -10.32 -12.24 -2.03
C HIS A 50 -11.04 -11.54 -3.19
N VAL A 51 -10.41 -11.57 -4.36
CA VAL A 51 -10.98 -11.02 -5.59
C VAL A 51 -11.76 -12.12 -6.30
N ALA A 52 -12.98 -11.80 -6.74
CA ALA A 52 -13.80 -12.76 -7.48
C ALA A 52 -13.10 -13.17 -8.80
N GLY A 53 -12.93 -14.48 -8.99
CA GLY A 53 -12.13 -15.02 -10.10
C GLY A 53 -10.63 -14.77 -9.98
N GLY A 54 -10.16 -14.22 -8.86
CA GLY A 54 -8.75 -14.04 -8.54
C GLY A 54 -8.05 -15.37 -8.21
N HIS A 55 -6.73 -15.42 -8.46
CA HIS A 55 -5.91 -16.56 -8.11
C HIS A 55 -5.18 -16.28 -6.79
N PRO A 56 -5.18 -17.21 -5.80
CA PRO A 56 -4.55 -16.97 -4.49
C PRO A 56 -3.08 -16.53 -4.55
N GLN A 57 -2.31 -17.10 -5.49
CA GLN A 57 -0.91 -16.71 -5.71
C GLN A 57 -0.80 -15.26 -6.21
N LEU A 58 -1.66 -14.85 -7.17
CA LEU A 58 -1.67 -13.48 -7.68
C LEU A 58 -1.96 -12.48 -6.57
N GLU A 59 -2.95 -12.78 -5.71
CA GLU A 59 -3.27 -11.92 -4.58
C GLU A 59 -2.13 -11.85 -3.56
N ALA A 60 -1.45 -12.97 -3.29
CA ALA A 60 -0.28 -13.01 -2.43
C ALA A 60 0.88 -12.18 -3.00
N ASP A 61 1.15 -12.31 -4.29
CA ASP A 61 2.19 -11.55 -4.97
C ASP A 61 1.87 -10.04 -4.97
N LEU A 62 0.60 -9.65 -5.15
CA LEU A 62 0.17 -8.26 -5.08
C LEU A 62 0.32 -7.68 -3.67
N ARG A 63 -0.03 -8.44 -2.62
CA ARG A 63 0.24 -8.04 -1.22
C ARG A 63 1.74 -7.82 -1.01
N HIS A 64 2.57 -8.73 -1.49
CA HIS A 64 4.01 -8.57 -1.36
C HIS A 64 4.53 -7.33 -2.14
N ALA A 65 4.06 -7.12 -3.37
CA ALA A 65 4.45 -5.95 -4.17
C ALA A 65 4.01 -4.62 -3.53
N GLY A 66 2.84 -4.57 -2.91
CA GLY A 66 2.38 -3.40 -2.15
C GLY A 66 3.25 -3.11 -0.92
N TYR A 67 3.64 -4.16 -0.19
CA TYR A 67 4.58 -4.05 0.94
C TYR A 67 5.92 -3.48 0.48
N LEU A 68 6.50 -4.04 -0.59
CA LEU A 68 7.75 -3.55 -1.18
C LEU A 68 7.62 -2.13 -1.70
N ALA A 69 6.46 -1.71 -2.22
CA ALA A 69 6.24 -0.34 -2.65
C ALA A 69 6.47 0.66 -1.51
N ARG A 70 5.95 0.37 -0.31
CA ARG A 70 6.18 1.21 0.86
C ARG A 70 7.66 1.20 1.30
N VAL A 71 8.33 0.05 1.27
CA VAL A 71 9.78 -0.04 1.52
C VAL A 71 10.56 0.88 0.57
N VAL A 72 10.26 0.82 -0.73
CA VAL A 72 10.90 1.67 -1.75
C VAL A 72 10.56 3.15 -1.53
N GLU A 73 9.36 3.48 -1.09
CA GLU A 73 9.02 4.87 -0.74
C GLU A 73 9.91 5.42 0.37
N VAL A 74 10.10 4.66 1.45
CA VAL A 74 10.93 5.06 2.60
C VAL A 74 12.39 5.31 2.20
N GLU A 75 12.91 4.50 1.29
CA GLU A 75 14.28 4.65 0.78
C GLU A 75 14.43 5.91 -0.09
N LEU A 76 13.49 6.14 -0.99
CA LEU A 76 13.62 7.16 -2.03
C LEU A 76 13.14 8.55 -1.61
N PHE A 77 12.21 8.66 -0.67
CA PHE A 77 11.53 9.92 -0.36
C PHE A 77 11.67 10.27 1.13
N GLU A 78 12.27 11.44 1.40
CA GLU A 78 12.42 11.95 2.78
C GLU A 78 11.09 11.97 3.56
N PRO A 79 9.96 12.45 3.01
CA PRO A 79 8.70 12.45 3.75
C PRO A 79 8.22 11.05 4.16
N ALA A 80 8.54 10.01 3.37
CA ALA A 80 8.09 8.65 3.65
C ALA A 80 8.76 8.05 4.90
N ARG A 81 9.90 8.59 5.36
CA ARG A 81 10.62 8.10 6.54
C ARG A 81 9.94 8.43 7.86
N GLN A 82 8.91 9.27 7.83
CA GLN A 82 8.06 9.53 8.98
C GLN A 82 6.83 8.62 8.93
N PRO A 83 6.54 7.87 10.00
CA PRO A 83 5.28 7.14 10.11
C PRO A 83 4.09 8.10 10.01
N ALA A 84 2.96 7.60 9.50
CA ALA A 84 1.72 8.36 9.55
C ALA A 84 1.16 8.32 10.99
N GLU A 85 1.11 9.48 11.66
CA GLU A 85 0.77 9.55 13.09
C GLU A 85 -0.58 8.90 13.44
N TRP A 86 -1.58 9.03 12.55
CA TRP A 86 -2.91 8.45 12.73
C TRP A 86 -2.93 6.91 12.74
N ILE A 87 -1.92 6.24 12.18
CA ILE A 87 -1.86 4.77 12.17
C ILE A 87 -1.59 4.24 13.58
N GLY A 88 -0.77 4.92 14.39
CA GLY A 88 -0.48 4.47 15.75
C GLY A 88 -1.73 4.44 16.64
N GLU A 89 -2.59 5.45 16.51
CA GLU A 89 -3.89 5.51 17.20
C GLU A 89 -4.82 4.37 16.74
N LEU A 90 -4.95 4.18 15.41
CA LEU A 90 -5.74 3.09 14.82
C LEU A 90 -5.30 1.70 15.31
N LEU A 91 -3.99 1.46 15.40
CA LEU A 91 -3.44 0.19 15.87
C LEU A 91 -3.67 -0.01 17.37
N THR A 92 -3.57 1.05 18.17
CA THR A 92 -3.85 0.99 19.61
C THR A 92 -5.31 0.61 19.88
N ASP A 93 -6.24 1.23 19.15
CA ASP A 93 -7.67 0.94 19.26
C ASP A 93 -7.98 -0.50 18.82
N SER A 94 -7.34 -0.95 17.74
CA SER A 94 -7.48 -2.32 17.24
C SER A 94 -6.92 -3.34 18.23
N PHE A 95 -5.72 -3.09 18.79
CA PHE A 95 -5.08 -3.95 19.80
C PHE A 95 -5.93 -4.09 21.07
N ALA A 96 -6.62 -3.02 21.50
CA ALA A 96 -7.53 -3.09 22.65
C ALA A 96 -8.65 -4.13 22.47
N SER A 97 -8.99 -4.48 21.23
CA SER A 97 -10.00 -5.51 20.91
C SER A 97 -9.42 -6.90 20.64
N THR A 98 -8.20 -6.99 20.09
CA THR A 98 -7.60 -8.26 19.66
C THR A 98 -6.63 -8.86 20.68
N ALA A 99 -6.01 -8.02 21.53
CA ALA A 99 -4.89 -8.39 22.41
C ALA A 99 -3.70 -9.05 21.66
N SER A 100 -3.54 -8.73 20.37
CA SER A 100 -2.53 -9.28 19.47
C SER A 100 -2.18 -8.22 18.43
N TRP A 101 -0.89 -7.87 18.31
CA TRP A 101 -0.43 -6.89 17.33
C TRP A 101 -0.58 -7.41 15.90
N ASP A 102 -0.33 -8.70 15.69
CA ASP A 102 -0.50 -9.35 14.39
C ASP A 102 -1.95 -9.23 13.91
N ASP A 103 -2.91 -9.54 14.78
CA ASP A 103 -4.34 -9.46 14.46
C ASP A 103 -4.82 -8.02 14.33
N ALA A 104 -4.30 -7.11 15.17
CA ALA A 104 -4.62 -5.68 15.09
C ALA A 104 -4.17 -5.08 13.75
N VAL A 105 -2.94 -5.39 13.33
CA VAL A 105 -2.41 -4.94 12.05
C VAL A 105 -3.17 -5.56 10.88
N ALA A 106 -3.38 -6.88 10.89
CA ALA A 106 -4.11 -7.56 9.83
C ALA A 106 -5.53 -7.01 9.65
N GLY A 107 -6.27 -6.85 10.77
CA GLY A 107 -7.62 -6.30 10.77
C GLY A 107 -7.68 -4.86 10.24
N ALA A 108 -6.83 -3.98 10.77
CA ALA A 108 -6.77 -2.58 10.34
C ALA A 108 -6.39 -2.44 8.85
N CYS A 109 -5.41 -3.20 8.38
CA CYS A 109 -5.00 -3.18 6.98
C CYS A 109 -6.11 -3.67 6.05
N ALA A 110 -6.84 -4.72 6.45
CA ALA A 110 -7.98 -5.22 5.69
C ALA A 110 -9.10 -4.17 5.62
N GLU A 111 -9.44 -3.52 6.73
CA GLU A 111 -10.45 -2.44 6.74
C GLU A 111 -10.05 -1.26 5.85
N LEU A 112 -8.81 -0.77 5.97
CA LEU A 112 -8.30 0.33 5.14
C LEU A 112 -8.35 -0.03 3.64
N ALA A 113 -7.88 -1.22 3.27
CA ALA A 113 -7.93 -1.68 1.88
C ALA A 113 -9.36 -1.89 1.35
N ARG A 114 -10.34 -2.23 2.21
CA ARG A 114 -11.76 -2.29 1.83
C ARG A 114 -12.36 -0.89 1.64
N SER A 115 -11.96 0.08 2.45
CA SER A 115 -12.49 1.45 2.37
C SER A 115 -11.95 2.25 1.19
N GLU A 116 -10.74 1.93 0.73
CA GLU A 116 -10.06 2.67 -0.34
C GLU A 116 -10.81 2.60 -1.69
N PRO A 117 -10.96 3.75 -2.39
CA PRO A 117 -11.52 3.79 -3.73
C PRO A 117 -10.69 2.95 -4.71
N LEU A 118 -11.34 2.11 -5.53
CA LEU A 118 -10.63 1.29 -6.53
C LEU A 118 -10.01 2.14 -7.66
N GLY A 119 -10.64 3.26 -7.98
CA GLY A 119 -10.20 4.20 -9.00
C GLY A 119 -9.08 5.13 -8.54
N LYS A 120 -8.86 6.18 -9.35
CA LYS A 120 -8.13 7.38 -8.90
C LYS A 120 -9.10 8.17 -8.02
N PRO A 121 -8.82 8.35 -6.72
CA PRO A 121 -9.71 9.10 -5.84
C PRO A 121 -9.64 10.60 -6.17
N ASP A 122 -10.69 11.32 -5.77
CA ASP A 122 -10.64 12.78 -5.70
C ASP A 122 -9.63 13.21 -4.62
N PRO A 123 -8.94 14.35 -4.78
CA PRO A 123 -7.92 14.79 -3.82
C PRO A 123 -8.44 14.98 -2.38
N ASP A 124 -9.73 15.28 -2.24
CA ASP A 124 -10.40 15.52 -0.96
C ASP A 124 -11.20 14.30 -0.47
N ASP A 125 -11.06 13.13 -1.14
CA ASP A 125 -11.75 11.91 -0.75
C ASP A 125 -11.20 11.40 0.59
N GLU A 126 -12.04 11.42 1.63
CA GLU A 126 -11.65 11.01 2.97
C GLU A 126 -11.35 9.51 3.08
N ALA A 127 -11.86 8.69 2.15
CA ALA A 127 -11.62 7.26 2.11
C ALA A 127 -10.25 6.91 1.49
N ALA A 128 -9.57 7.86 0.85
CA ALA A 128 -8.24 7.67 0.25
C ALA A 128 -7.12 7.69 1.30
N MET A 129 -7.18 6.80 2.29
CA MET A 129 -6.25 6.76 3.43
C MET A 129 -4.78 6.58 3.01
N SER A 130 -4.51 5.86 1.93
CA SER A 130 -3.18 5.72 1.33
C SER A 130 -2.62 7.06 0.84
N TRP A 131 -3.44 8.07 0.55
CA TRP A 131 -2.99 9.41 0.17
C TRP A 131 -2.51 10.22 1.38
N ARG A 132 -3.01 9.89 2.57
CA ARG A 132 -2.66 10.52 3.84
C ARG A 132 -1.36 9.96 4.45
N VAL A 133 -0.81 8.89 3.88
CA VAL A 133 0.49 8.36 4.29
C VAL A 133 1.61 9.25 3.71
N PRO A 134 2.56 9.75 4.53
CA PRO A 134 3.68 10.56 4.06
C PRO A 134 4.48 9.87 2.94
N GLY A 135 4.89 10.58 1.89
CA GLY A 135 5.70 10.00 0.81
C GLY A 135 5.52 10.71 -0.54
N PRO A 136 5.62 9.99 -1.68
CA PRO A 136 5.58 10.58 -3.02
C PRO A 136 4.19 11.10 -3.44
N GLY A 137 3.17 10.85 -2.63
CA GLY A 137 1.78 11.26 -2.86
C GLY A 137 0.94 10.15 -3.49
N GLY A 138 -0.38 10.23 -3.25
CA GLY A 138 -1.31 9.18 -3.63
C GLY A 138 -1.47 8.96 -5.14
N HIS A 139 -1.16 9.97 -5.97
CA HIS A 139 -1.11 9.81 -7.42
C HIS A 139 -0.05 8.77 -7.85
N VAL A 140 1.15 8.85 -7.25
CA VAL A 140 2.25 7.91 -7.55
C VAL A 140 1.84 6.50 -7.12
N ARG A 141 1.23 6.35 -5.93
CA ARG A 141 0.74 5.06 -5.43
C ARG A 141 -0.34 4.45 -6.32
N HIS A 142 -1.32 5.26 -6.75
CA HIS A 142 -2.35 4.80 -7.67
C HIS A 142 -1.76 4.25 -8.97
N TYR A 143 -0.85 5.01 -9.60
CA TYR A 143 -0.24 4.58 -10.85
C TYR A 143 0.74 3.42 -10.69
N LEU A 144 1.44 3.34 -9.56
CA LEU A 144 2.29 2.21 -9.24
C LEU A 144 1.49 0.93 -9.04
N ALA A 145 0.42 0.96 -8.25
CA ALA A 145 -0.50 -0.18 -8.09
C ALA A 145 -1.04 -0.65 -9.44
N ARG A 146 -1.49 0.29 -10.29
CA ARG A 146 -1.95 -0.02 -11.65
C ARG A 146 -0.87 -0.68 -12.50
N ARG A 147 0.33 -0.11 -12.53
CA ARG A 147 1.46 -0.64 -13.31
C ARG A 147 1.87 -2.04 -12.85
N THR A 148 1.84 -2.29 -11.54
CA THR A 148 2.05 -3.62 -10.95
C THR A 148 0.96 -4.58 -11.40
N ILE A 149 -0.31 -4.26 -11.21
CA ILE A 149 -1.45 -5.12 -11.60
C ILE A 149 -1.41 -5.44 -13.11
N GLU A 150 -1.15 -4.45 -13.96
CA GLU A 150 -1.02 -4.63 -15.41
C GLU A 150 0.13 -5.58 -15.79
N ASP A 151 1.21 -5.61 -14.99
CA ASP A 151 2.32 -6.54 -15.17
C ASP A 151 1.92 -7.97 -14.85
N TYR A 152 1.31 -8.18 -13.68
CA TYR A 152 0.90 -9.50 -13.22
C TYR A 152 -0.22 -10.11 -14.07
N LEU A 153 -1.14 -9.29 -14.57
CA LEU A 153 -2.20 -9.74 -15.46
C LEU A 153 -1.69 -10.15 -16.85
N ARG A 154 -0.51 -9.67 -17.27
CA ARG A 154 0.09 -10.07 -18.56
C ARG A 154 0.36 -11.56 -18.62
N ASP A 155 0.73 -12.13 -17.47
CA ASP A 155 1.12 -13.53 -17.34
C ASP A 155 0.01 -14.40 -16.73
N ALA A 156 -1.17 -13.83 -16.46
CA ALA A 156 -2.28 -14.55 -15.85
C ALA A 156 -2.95 -15.51 -16.85
N GLU A 157 -3.09 -16.78 -16.46
CA GLU A 157 -3.70 -17.82 -17.30
C GLU A 157 -5.23 -17.70 -17.41
N ALA A 158 -5.87 -17.01 -16.45
CA ALA A 158 -7.33 -16.87 -16.37
C ALA A 158 -7.74 -15.39 -16.17
N PRO A 159 -8.88 -14.97 -16.76
CA PRO A 159 -9.38 -13.61 -16.59
C PRO A 159 -9.93 -13.38 -15.18
N VAL A 160 -9.56 -12.26 -14.57
CA VAL A 160 -10.16 -11.75 -13.33
C VAL A 160 -11.44 -11.01 -13.69
N GLU A 161 -12.52 -11.22 -12.92
CA GLU A 161 -13.84 -10.64 -13.22
C GLU A 161 -13.84 -9.11 -13.16
N ASP A 162 -13.25 -8.55 -12.10
CA ASP A 162 -13.00 -7.12 -11.95
C ASP A 162 -11.52 -6.86 -11.61
N PRO A 163 -10.68 -6.50 -12.60
CA PRO A 163 -9.28 -6.16 -12.37
C PRO A 163 -9.06 -4.99 -11.41
N ALA A 164 -10.04 -4.10 -11.19
CA ALA A 164 -9.89 -2.97 -10.28
C ALA A 164 -9.81 -3.42 -8.82
N GLU A 165 -10.48 -4.53 -8.47
CA GLU A 165 -10.47 -5.13 -7.14
C GLU A 165 -9.07 -5.65 -6.74
N LEU A 166 -8.18 -5.94 -7.71
CA LEU A 166 -6.78 -6.30 -7.45
C LEU A 166 -5.98 -5.16 -6.78
N LYS A 167 -6.50 -3.93 -6.77
CA LYS A 167 -5.91 -2.84 -5.99
C LYS A 167 -5.98 -3.12 -4.48
N ARG A 168 -6.98 -3.87 -3.99
CA ARG A 168 -7.14 -4.16 -2.56
C ARG A 168 -6.01 -5.00 -1.97
N PRO A 169 -5.63 -6.17 -2.53
CA PRO A 169 -4.48 -6.91 -2.00
C PRO A 169 -3.19 -6.08 -2.09
N TRP A 170 -3.00 -5.29 -3.14
CA TRP A 170 -1.85 -4.38 -3.20
C TRP A 170 -1.85 -3.35 -2.06
N LEU A 171 -2.98 -2.68 -1.83
CA LEU A 171 -3.13 -1.72 -0.74
C LEU A 171 -2.96 -2.36 0.64
N TYR A 172 -3.48 -3.58 0.82
CA TYR A 172 -3.31 -4.33 2.06
C TYR A 172 -1.83 -4.47 2.41
N GLY A 173 -1.01 -4.94 1.47
CA GLY A 173 0.43 -5.06 1.67
C GLY A 173 1.13 -3.73 1.95
N PHE A 174 0.74 -2.68 1.24
CA PHE A 174 1.23 -1.32 1.48
C PHE A 174 0.94 -0.86 2.91
N PHE A 175 -0.28 -1.08 3.40
CA PHE A 175 -0.66 -0.72 4.76
C PHE A 175 0.03 -1.60 5.82
N VAL A 176 0.28 -2.89 5.56
CA VAL A 176 1.04 -3.75 6.50
C VAL A 176 2.40 -3.12 6.82
N ARG A 177 3.13 -2.65 5.79
CA ARG A 177 4.41 -1.97 6.01
C ARG A 177 4.25 -0.64 6.74
N ALA A 178 3.22 0.15 6.40
CA ALA A 178 2.96 1.43 7.06
C ALA A 178 2.58 1.25 8.55
N CYS A 179 1.90 0.16 8.89
CA CYS A 179 1.57 -0.24 10.26
C CYS A 179 2.80 -0.73 11.03
N GLU A 180 3.67 -1.54 10.41
CA GLU A 180 4.96 -1.96 11.00
C GLU A 180 5.80 -0.75 11.46
N GLU A 181 5.85 0.31 10.63
CA GLU A 181 6.56 1.56 10.92
C GLU A 181 5.95 2.36 12.09
N ALA A 182 4.67 2.13 12.40
CA ALA A 182 3.89 2.90 13.36
C ALA A 182 3.61 2.13 14.67
N LEU A 183 4.12 0.90 14.81
CA LEU A 183 3.98 0.13 16.05
C LEU A 183 4.60 0.88 17.25
N PRO A 184 3.99 0.77 18.45
CA PRO A 184 4.57 1.34 19.65
C PRO A 184 5.97 0.80 19.95
N ALA A 185 6.80 1.59 20.63
CA ALA A 185 8.13 1.15 21.04
C ALA A 185 8.05 -0.12 21.91
N GLY A 186 8.74 -1.18 21.48
CA GLY A 186 8.72 -2.48 22.17
C GLY A 186 7.60 -3.43 21.73
N ALA A 187 6.73 -3.01 20.80
CA ALA A 187 5.86 -3.91 20.07
C ALA A 187 6.53 -4.35 18.76
N ALA A 188 6.45 -5.63 18.44
CA ALA A 188 6.83 -6.18 17.15
C ALA A 188 5.82 -7.21 16.68
N LEU A 189 5.76 -7.43 15.36
CA LEU A 189 5.01 -8.53 14.81
C LEU A 189 5.67 -9.86 15.20
N GLY A 190 4.85 -10.87 15.50
CA GLY A 190 5.31 -12.18 15.97
C GLY A 190 5.64 -12.25 17.46
N ASP A 191 5.49 -11.16 18.21
CA ASP A 191 5.49 -11.19 19.67
C ASP A 191 4.13 -11.73 20.15
N SER A 192 4.00 -13.06 20.21
CA SER A 192 2.92 -13.71 20.96
C SER A 192 3.38 -13.87 22.41
N GLU A 193 2.72 -13.19 23.35
CA GLU A 193 2.86 -13.47 24.80
C GLU A 193 2.41 -14.89 25.17
#